data_AF-A0A244EBC4-F1
#
_entry.id   AF-A0A244EBC4-F1
#
_cell.length_a   1.000
_cell.length_b   1.000
_cell.length_c   1.000
_cell.angle_alpha   90.00
_cell.angle_beta   90.00
_cell.angle_gamma   90.00
#
_symmetry.space_group_name_H-M   'P 1'
#
loop_
_entity.id
_entity.type
_entity.pdbx_description
1 polymer ?
#
loop_
_entity_poly.entity_id
_entity_poly.type
_entity_poly.pdbx_seq_one_letter_code
_entity_poly.pdbx_strand_id
1 'polypeptide(L)'
;MQIKFIGVPGEEHASIRQYGYDFPMGEFVDVTDERAAAKLANHPHFSAKAESSDQPLPPREELVAKAAELGIEYDKRLGDKKLAALILEKMSANLA
;
A
#
# COMPACT_ATOMS: atom_id res chain seq x y z
N MET A 1 2.67 7.81 -2.04
CA MET A 1 1.24 7.47 -1.79
C MET A 1 0.40 8.32 -2.72
N GLN A 2 -0.44 7.69 -3.53
CA GLN A 2 -1.19 8.40 -4.57
C GLN A 2 -2.48 9.00 -4.02
N ILE A 3 -2.66 10.31 -4.19
CA ILE A 3 -3.83 11.05 -3.73
C ILE A 3 -4.46 11.79 -4.90
N LYS A 4 -5.78 11.66 -5.03
CA LYS A 4 -6.58 12.33 -6.05
C LYS A 4 -7.48 13.37 -5.44
N PHE A 5 -7.51 14.56 -6.02
CA PHE A 5 -8.52 15.56 -5.70
C PHE A 5 -9.82 15.23 -6.42
N ILE A 6 -10.90 15.05 -5.67
CA ILE A 6 -12.23 14.71 -6.21
C ILE A 6 -13.12 15.94 -6.44
N GLY A 7 -12.60 17.14 -6.13
CA GLY A 7 -13.28 18.40 -6.36
C GLY A 7 -14.00 18.93 -5.12
N VAL A 8 -14.08 20.25 -5.04
CA VAL A 8 -14.99 21.02 -4.18
C VAL A 8 -15.92 21.81 -5.09
N PRO A 9 -17.14 22.14 -4.65
CA PRO A 9 -18.01 23.04 -5.41
C PRO A 9 -17.32 24.39 -5.61
N GLY A 10 -16.90 24.68 -6.85
CA GLY A 10 -16.30 25.96 -7.25
C GLY A 10 -14.78 25.97 -7.45
N GLU A 11 -14.05 24.87 -7.20
CA GLU A 11 -12.61 24.80 -7.51
C GLU A 11 -12.25 23.53 -8.29
N GLU A 12 -11.50 23.71 -9.38
CA GLU A 12 -11.03 22.65 -10.29
C GLU A 12 -9.60 22.17 -9.96
N HIS A 13 -8.97 22.77 -8.95
CA HIS A 13 -7.64 22.41 -8.47
C HIS A 13 -7.53 22.63 -6.96
N ALA A 14 -6.62 21.92 -6.31
CA ALA A 14 -6.29 22.16 -4.92
C ALA A 14 -4.78 22.25 -4.72
N SER A 15 -4.29 23.41 -4.31
CA SER A 15 -2.86 23.63 -4.06
C SER A 15 -2.57 23.64 -2.56
N ILE A 16 -1.84 22.63 -2.07
CA ILE A 16 -1.41 22.55 -0.68
C ILE A 16 -0.01 23.15 -0.53
N ARG A 17 0.06 24.49 -0.51
CA ARG A 17 1.31 25.25 -0.42
C ARG A 17 2.21 24.86 0.75
N GLN A 18 1.61 24.44 1.89
CA GLN A 18 2.34 23.99 3.07
C GLN A 18 3.29 22.81 2.78
N TYR A 19 2.93 21.97 1.81
CA TYR A 19 3.68 20.78 1.42
C TYR A 19 4.20 20.86 -0.03
N GLY A 20 3.91 21.95 -0.74
CA GLY A 20 4.33 22.15 -2.13
C GLY A 20 3.65 21.24 -3.16
N TYR A 21 2.47 20.69 -2.85
CA TYR A 21 1.72 19.86 -3.78
C TYR A 21 0.61 20.64 -4.48
N ASP A 22 0.43 20.38 -5.77
CA ASP A 22 -0.70 20.84 -6.56
C ASP A 22 -1.48 19.62 -7.06
N PHE A 23 -2.79 19.60 -6.81
CA PHE A 23 -3.66 18.49 -7.18
C PHE A 23 -4.66 18.96 -8.25
N PRO A 24 -4.47 18.53 -9.51
CA PRO A 24 -5.49 18.70 -10.53
C PRO A 24 -6.73 17.87 -10.16
N MET A 25 -7.93 18.40 -10.40
CA MET A 25 -9.15 17.62 -10.24
C MET A 25 -9.10 16.40 -11.17
N GLY A 26 -9.33 15.22 -10.61
CA GLY A 26 -9.37 13.99 -11.39
C GLY A 26 -8.05 13.21 -11.45
N GLU A 27 -6.91 13.83 -11.13
CA GLU A 27 -5.59 13.23 -11.27
C GLU A 27 -5.01 12.72 -9.95
N PHE A 28 -4.25 11.62 -10.00
CA PHE A 28 -3.51 11.10 -8.86
C PHE A 28 -2.13 11.73 -8.83
N VAL A 29 -1.82 12.41 -7.73
CA VAL A 29 -0.50 12.99 -7.45
C VAL A 29 0.18 12.12 -6.41
N ASP A 30 1.45 11.80 -6.63
CA ASP A 30 2.22 11.08 -5.62
C ASP A 30 2.66 12.04 -4.52
N VAL A 31 2.15 11.77 -3.32
CA VAL A 31 2.48 12.50 -2.10
C VAL A 31 3.48 11.64 -1.34
N THR A 32 4.70 12.14 -1.26
CA THR A 32 5.82 11.53 -0.53
C THR A 32 5.83 11.93 0.94
N ASP A 33 5.24 13.06 1.30
CA ASP A 33 5.14 13.50 2.70
C ASP A 33 4.02 12.75 3.44
N GLU A 34 4.39 11.93 4.44
CA GLU A 34 3.44 11.12 5.21
C GLU A 34 2.39 11.95 5.97
N ARG A 35 2.75 13.16 6.42
CA ARG A 35 1.79 14.03 7.16
C ARG A 35 0.77 14.63 6.20
N ALA A 36 1.22 15.09 5.03
CA ALA A 36 0.34 15.54 3.97
C ALA A 36 -0.58 14.41 3.53
N ALA A 37 -0.01 13.22 3.30
CA ALA A 37 -0.75 12.06 2.84
C ALA A 37 -1.82 11.62 3.85
N ALA A 38 -1.48 11.54 5.14
CA ALA A 38 -2.44 11.16 6.19
C ALA A 38 -3.58 12.17 6.37
N LYS A 39 -3.29 13.48 6.25
CA LYS A 39 -4.31 14.53 6.31
C LYS A 39 -5.24 14.48 5.10
N LEU A 40 -4.67 14.37 3.90
CA LEU A 40 -5.44 14.34 2.65
C LEU A 40 -6.23 13.04 2.51
N ALA A 41 -5.70 11.91 2.97
CA ALA A 41 -6.41 10.62 2.97
C ALA A 41 -7.72 10.63 3.77
N ASN A 42 -7.80 11.45 4.81
CA ASN A 42 -9.01 11.61 5.64
C ASN A 42 -9.87 12.81 5.23
N HIS A 43 -9.53 13.51 4.14
CA HIS A 43 -10.23 14.71 3.73
C HIS A 43 -11.41 14.39 2.80
N PRO A 44 -12.61 14.99 2.99
CA PRO A 44 -13.80 14.66 2.20
C PRO A 44 -13.70 15.01 0.71
N HIS A 45 -12.70 15.81 0.32
CA HIS A 45 -12.47 16.24 -1.06
C HIS A 45 -11.23 15.60 -1.70
N PHE A 46 -10.61 14.64 -1.02
CA PHE A 46 -9.48 13.89 -1.55
C PHE A 46 -9.72 12.40 -1.39
N SER A 47 -9.28 11.64 -2.40
CA SER A 47 -9.31 10.19 -2.39
C SER A 47 -7.88 9.68 -2.38
N ALA A 48 -7.48 9.12 -1.26
CA ALA A 48 -6.25 8.36 -1.16
C ALA A 48 -6.42 7.01 -1.87
N LYS A 49 -5.63 6.77 -2.90
CA LYS A 49 -5.35 5.41 -3.32
C LYS A 49 -4.26 4.93 -2.36
N ALA A 50 -4.70 4.28 -1.29
CA ALA A 50 -3.78 3.45 -0.53
C ALA A 50 -3.16 2.50 -1.56
N GLU A 51 -1.86 2.60 -1.79
CA GLU A 51 -1.08 1.47 -2.24
C GLU A 51 -1.14 0.46 -1.10
N SER A 52 -2.32 -0.15 -0.93
CA SER A 52 -2.35 -1.48 -0.40
C SER A 52 -1.46 -2.22 -1.38
N SER A 53 -0.32 -2.68 -0.91
CA SER A 53 0.39 -3.81 -1.52
C SER A 53 -0.52 -5.06 -1.42
N ASP A 54 -1.75 -4.93 -1.90
CA ASP A 54 -2.67 -5.97 -2.35
C ASP A 54 -2.15 -6.41 -3.71
N GLN A 55 -0.86 -6.76 -3.78
CA GLN A 55 -0.55 -7.91 -4.60
C GLN A 55 -1.39 -9.03 -4.00
N PRO A 56 -2.31 -9.64 -4.78
CA PRO A 56 -3.07 -10.76 -4.27
C PRO A 56 -2.07 -11.76 -3.73
N LEU A 57 -2.13 -11.99 -2.41
CA LEU A 57 -1.30 -13.03 -1.82
C LEU A 57 -1.65 -14.34 -2.53
N PRO A 58 -0.66 -15.17 -2.84
CA PRO A 58 -0.94 -16.51 -3.29
C PRO A 58 -1.94 -17.17 -2.35
N PRO A 59 -2.87 -18.01 -2.85
CA PRO A 59 -3.76 -18.77 -2.00
C PRO A 59 -2.97 -19.49 -0.92
N ARG A 60 -3.59 -19.67 0.25
CA ARG A 60 -2.92 -20.24 1.42
C ARG A 60 -2.22 -21.56 1.10
N GLU A 61 -2.79 -22.40 0.25
CA GLU A 61 -2.20 -23.66 -0.21
C GLU A 61 -0.84 -23.47 -0.88
N GLU A 62 -0.68 -22.46 -1.74
CA GLU A 62 0.61 -22.14 -2.36
C GLU A 62 1.62 -21.61 -1.33
N LEU A 63 1.17 -20.81 -0.36
CA LEU A 63 2.03 -20.37 0.74
C LEU A 63 2.50 -21.55 1.60
N VAL A 64 1.60 -22.49 1.93
CA VAL A 64 1.95 -23.70 2.68
C VAL A 64 2.94 -24.57 1.90
N ALA A 65 2.72 -24.77 0.60
CA ALA A 65 3.61 -25.53 -0.26
C ALA A 65 5.02 -24.91 -0.28
N LYS A 66 5.12 -23.60 -0.52
CA LYS A 66 6.40 -22.88 -0.49
C LYS A 66 7.08 -22.92 0.89
N ALA A 67 6.32 -22.75 1.96
CA ALA A 67 6.85 -22.85 3.31
C ALA A 67 7.42 -24.26 3.59
N ALA A 68 6.73 -25.31 3.14
CA ALA A 68 7.20 -26.69 3.26
C ALA A 68 8.46 -26.95 2.42
N GLU A 69 8.51 -26.45 1.17
CA GLU A 69 9.71 -26.53 0.31
C GLU A 69 10.93 -25.86 0.94
N LEU A 70 10.72 -24.74 1.63
CA LEU A 70 11.77 -23.97 2.28
C LEU A 70 12.09 -24.44 3.72
N GLY A 71 11.40 -25.46 4.22
CA GLY A 71 11.55 -25.99 5.58
C GLY A 71 11.16 -24.99 6.67
N ILE A 72 10.20 -24.09 6.40
CA ILE A 72 9.73 -23.07 7.33
C ILE A 72 8.64 -23.67 8.23
N GLU A 73 8.94 -23.81 9.52
CA GLU A 73 7.93 -24.12 10.53
C GLU A 73 7.10 -22.86 10.84
N TYR A 74 5.77 -22.95 10.73
CA TYR A 74 4.85 -21.85 11.03
C TYR A 74 3.62 -22.35 11.79
N ASP A 75 3.07 -21.49 12.66
CA ASP A 75 1.86 -21.79 13.42
C ASP A 75 0.61 -21.67 12.52
N LYS A 76 -0.39 -22.55 12.67
CA LYS A 76 -1.62 -22.49 11.86
C LYS A 76 -2.46 -21.23 12.13
N ARG A 77 -2.28 -20.58 13.28
CA ARG A 77 -2.88 -19.28 13.64
C ARG A 77 -2.09 -18.11 13.06
N LEU A 78 -0.94 -18.35 12.44
CA LEU A 78 -0.21 -17.34 11.68
C LEU A 78 -1.05 -16.93 10.47
N GLY A 79 -1.31 -15.64 10.33
CA GLY A 79 -2.04 -15.08 9.20
C GLY A 79 -1.23 -15.16 7.90
N ASP A 80 -1.92 -15.22 6.76
CA ASP A 80 -1.32 -15.48 5.44
C ASP A 80 -0.30 -14.40 5.05
N LYS A 81 -0.55 -13.14 5.46
CA LYS A 81 0.41 -12.02 5.32
C LYS A 81 1.76 -12.30 5.97
N LYS A 82 1.75 -12.84 7.19
CA LYS A 82 2.98 -13.15 7.93
C LYS A 82 3.68 -14.38 7.36
N LEU A 83 2.92 -15.39 6.95
CA LEU A 83 3.47 -16.58 6.28
C LEU A 83 4.17 -16.19 4.96
N ALA A 84 3.54 -15.36 4.14
CA ALA A 84 4.13 -14.87 2.91
C ALA A 84 5.41 -14.06 3.14
N ALA A 85 5.44 -13.21 4.18
CA ALA A 85 6.65 -12.46 4.54
C ALA A 85 7.82 -13.40 4.93
N LEU A 86 7.56 -14.45 5.72
CA LEU A 86 8.57 -15.44 6.10
C LEU A 86 9.12 -16.20 4.88
N ILE A 87 8.24 -16.59 3.96
CA ILE A 87 8.62 -17.26 2.71
C ILE A 87 9.52 -16.36 1.87
N LEU A 88 9.16 -15.09 1.70
CA LEU A 88 9.97 -14.12 0.96
C LEU A 88 11.33 -13.91 1.62
N GLU A 89 11.37 -13.73 2.94
CA GLU A 89 12.63 -13.56 3.68
C GLU A 89 13.55 -14.76 3.51
N LYS A 90 13.01 -15.99 3.63
CA LYS A 90 13.79 -17.22 3.45
C LYS A 90 14.25 -17.42 2.00
N MET A 91 13.40 -17.10 1.01
CA MET A 91 13.78 -17.13 -0.41
C MET A 91 14.92 -16.17 -0.71
N SER A 92 14.87 -14.94 -0.19
CA SER A 92 15.93 -13.95 -0.36
C SER A 92 17.23 -14.36 0.34
N ALA A 93 17.13 -14.98 1.52
CA ALA A 93 18.30 -15.47 2.25
C ALA A 93 18.96 -16.71 1.62
N ASN A 94 18.20 -17.53 0.88
CA ASN A 94 18.72 -18.74 0.22
C ASN A 94 19.31 -18.46 -1.17
N LEU A 95 19.15 -17.24 -1.69
CA LEU A 95 19.70 -16.79 -2.98
C LEU A 95 21.01 -15.99 -2.84
N ALA A 96 21.48 -15.77 -1.62
CA ALA A 96 22.71 -15.06 -1.28
C ALA A 96 23.81 -16.04 -0.85
#